data_AF-A0A7S2UZY3-F1
#
_entry.id   AF-A0A7S2UZY3-F1
#
_cell.length_a   1.000
_cell.length_b   1.000
_cell.length_c   1.000
_cell.angle_alpha   90.00
_cell.angle_beta   90.00
_cell.angle_gamma   90.00
#
_symmetry.space_group_name_H-M   'P 1'
#
loop_
_entity.id
_entity.type
_entity.pdbx_description
1 polymer ?
#
loop_
_entity_poly.entity_id
_entity_poly.type
_entity_poly.pdbx_seq_one_letter_code
_entity_poly.pdbx_strand_id
1 'polypeptide(L)'
;LGASRQQYLLLAALKEVIMYHACTAGLDFSLYVEMVLPHLYRHCESPEEGVRNMVAECLGALTSMHPEQLVSGLVKLMEDDANNLLRWTLITALKHCVSHQRAPVSHLLPHMEKFFQALQDSEDLEARRACLLLATACAHHQPSLVCDLLPPLVVPALFATIDLHLERVVDLGPFKHKVDDGLPL
;
A
#
# COMPACT_ATOMS: atom_id res chain seq x y z
N LEU A 1 -19.39 -5.36 -20.51
CA LEU A 1 -19.81 -5.75 -19.13
C LEU A 1 -19.21 -7.08 -18.66
N GLY A 2 -18.89 -8.06 -19.54
CA GLY A 2 -18.29 -9.35 -19.11
C GLY A 2 -16.77 -9.36 -18.90
N ALA A 3 -16.01 -8.58 -19.69
CA ALA A 3 -14.54 -8.63 -19.69
C ALA A 3 -13.91 -8.12 -18.37
N SER A 4 -14.43 -7.03 -17.79
CA SER A 4 -13.94 -6.48 -16.51
C SER A 4 -14.20 -7.45 -15.35
N ARG A 5 -15.37 -8.09 -15.33
CA ARG A 5 -15.70 -9.12 -14.33
C ARG A 5 -14.79 -10.34 -14.43
N GLN A 6 -14.49 -10.80 -15.64
CA GLN A 6 -13.59 -11.93 -15.86
C GLN A 6 -12.15 -11.61 -15.43
N GLN A 7 -11.67 -10.40 -15.75
CA GLN A 7 -10.35 -9.93 -15.30
C GLN A 7 -10.25 -9.82 -13.78
N TYR A 8 -11.28 -9.28 -13.12
CA TYR A 8 -11.36 -9.22 -11.67
C TYR A 8 -11.30 -10.61 -11.03
N LEU A 9 -12.11 -11.55 -11.54
CA LEU A 9 -12.13 -12.93 -11.04
C LEU A 9 -10.80 -13.66 -11.26
N LEU A 10 -10.14 -13.40 -12.39
CA LEU A 10 -8.82 -13.96 -12.67
C LEU A 10 -7.76 -13.42 -11.71
N LEU A 11 -7.77 -12.11 -11.46
CA LEU A 11 -6.87 -11.47 -10.50
C LEU A 11 -7.11 -11.99 -9.07
N ALA A 12 -8.38 -12.18 -8.70
CA ALA A 12 -8.73 -12.79 -7.42
C ALA A 12 -8.21 -14.24 -7.31
N ALA A 13 -8.39 -15.06 -8.34
CA ALA A 13 -7.84 -16.42 -8.36
C ALA A 13 -6.31 -16.44 -8.27
N LEU A 14 -5.64 -15.53 -8.99
CA LEU A 14 -4.19 -15.37 -8.94
C LEU A 14 -3.72 -14.96 -7.54
N LYS A 15 -4.41 -14.02 -6.88
CA LYS A 15 -4.14 -13.63 -5.50
C LYS A 15 -4.16 -14.86 -4.59
N GLU A 16 -5.22 -15.67 -4.65
CA GLU A 16 -5.34 -16.86 -3.77
C GLU A 16 -4.15 -17.82 -3.96
N VAL A 17 -3.68 -18.02 -5.19
CA VAL A 17 -2.48 -18.84 -5.46
C VAL A 17 -1.22 -18.22 -4.84
N ILE A 18 -1.00 -16.92 -5.03
CA ILE A 18 0.16 -16.21 -4.45
C ILE A 18 0.14 -16.28 -2.92
N MET A 19 -1.03 -16.03 -2.31
CA MET A 19 -1.21 -16.07 -0.86
C MET A 19 -0.97 -17.47 -0.30
N TYR A 20 -1.46 -18.51 -1.00
CA TYR A 20 -1.22 -19.89 -0.62
C TYR A 20 0.27 -20.24 -0.62
N HIS A 21 1.02 -19.78 -1.63
CA HIS A 21 2.48 -19.93 -1.67
C HIS A 21 3.17 -19.17 -0.53
N ALA A 22 2.76 -17.93 -0.24
CA ALA A 22 3.35 -17.12 0.82
C ALA A 22 3.15 -17.70 2.24
N CYS A 23 2.00 -18.33 2.48
CA CYS A 23 1.66 -18.93 3.77
C CYS A 23 2.15 -20.38 3.96
N THR A 24 2.49 -21.08 2.87
CA THR A 24 2.85 -22.51 2.92
C THR A 24 4.37 -22.71 2.87
N ALA A 25 4.95 -23.22 3.95
CA ALA A 25 6.38 -23.53 3.99
C ALA A 25 6.77 -24.57 2.93
N GLY A 26 7.86 -24.30 2.19
CA GLY A 26 8.39 -25.21 1.19
C GLY A 26 7.80 -25.06 -0.22
N LEU A 27 6.79 -24.20 -0.40
CA LEU A 27 6.38 -23.78 -1.73
C LEU A 27 7.26 -22.63 -2.24
N ASP A 28 7.54 -22.67 -3.54
CA ASP A 28 8.32 -21.64 -4.23
C ASP A 28 7.47 -21.05 -5.37
N PHE A 29 7.50 -19.72 -5.51
CA PHE A 29 6.82 -18.99 -6.57
C PHE A 29 7.79 -18.39 -7.60
N SER A 30 9.10 -18.58 -7.42
CA SER A 30 10.16 -17.94 -8.21
C SER A 30 9.97 -18.05 -9.73
N LEU A 31 9.63 -19.24 -10.23
CA LEU A 31 9.45 -19.53 -11.65
C LEU A 31 8.29 -18.74 -12.30
N TYR A 32 7.36 -18.22 -11.50
CA TYR A 32 6.17 -17.52 -11.98
C TYR A 32 6.28 -16.00 -11.80
N VAL A 33 7.25 -15.50 -11.02
CA VAL A 33 7.39 -14.07 -10.69
C VAL A 33 7.48 -13.23 -11.95
N GLU A 34 8.39 -13.55 -12.87
CA GLU A 34 8.60 -12.77 -14.10
C GLU A 34 7.37 -12.75 -15.02
N MET A 35 6.57 -13.81 -14.97
CA MET A 35 5.34 -13.92 -15.75
C MET A 35 4.20 -13.09 -15.14
N VAL A 36 4.08 -13.11 -13.81
CA VAL A 36 2.97 -12.51 -13.07
C VAL A 36 3.16 -11.02 -12.85
N LEU A 37 4.39 -10.60 -12.53
CA LEU A 37 4.68 -9.24 -12.10
C LEU A 37 4.25 -8.16 -13.11
N PRO A 38 4.46 -8.30 -14.44
CA PRO A 38 3.98 -7.33 -15.42
C PRO A 38 2.46 -7.16 -15.42
N HIS A 39 1.71 -8.22 -15.10
CA HIS A 39 0.25 -8.17 -15.03
C HIS A 39 -0.21 -7.41 -13.79
N LEU A 40 0.46 -7.60 -12.65
CA LEU A 40 0.17 -6.86 -11.42
C LEU A 40 0.46 -5.36 -11.61
N TYR A 41 1.62 -5.01 -12.19
CA TYR A 41 2.01 -3.61 -12.40
C TYR A 41 1.03 -2.83 -13.28
N ARG A 42 0.42 -3.45 -14.30
CA ARG A 42 -0.62 -2.82 -15.12
C ARG A 42 -1.87 -2.39 -14.33
N HIS A 43 -2.08 -2.97 -13.16
CA HIS A 43 -3.25 -2.71 -12.32
C HIS A 43 -2.93 -1.89 -11.07
N CYS A 44 -1.68 -1.46 -10.87
CA CYS A 44 -1.30 -0.61 -9.74
C CYS A 44 -1.98 0.77 -9.77
N GLU A 45 -2.34 1.24 -10.96
CA GLU A 45 -2.99 2.54 -11.19
C GLU A 45 -4.48 2.40 -11.54
N SER A 46 -5.06 1.23 -11.27
CA SER A 46 -6.48 1.00 -11.54
C SER A 46 -7.34 2.07 -10.85
N PRO A 47 -8.36 2.67 -11.48
CA PRO A 47 -9.26 3.61 -10.80
C PRO A 47 -10.11 2.90 -9.71
N GLU A 48 -10.32 1.60 -9.85
CA GLU A 48 -11.04 0.79 -8.86
C GLU A 48 -10.13 0.45 -7.66
N GLU A 49 -10.39 1.05 -6.51
CA GLU A 49 -9.62 0.81 -5.27
C GLU A 49 -9.56 -0.68 -4.89
N GLY A 50 -10.67 -1.41 -5.05
CA GLY A 50 -10.70 -2.84 -4.78
C GLY A 50 -9.71 -3.65 -5.64
N VAL A 51 -9.49 -3.24 -6.89
CA VAL A 51 -8.47 -3.85 -7.76
C VAL A 51 -7.08 -3.47 -7.29
N ARG A 52 -6.83 -2.18 -6.99
CA ARG A 52 -5.53 -1.73 -6.46
C ARG A 52 -5.17 -2.45 -5.16
N ASN A 53 -6.12 -2.63 -4.25
CA ASN A 53 -5.89 -3.35 -3.00
C ASN A 53 -5.54 -4.83 -3.25
N MET A 54 -6.23 -5.49 -4.17
CA MET A 54 -5.92 -6.87 -4.57
C MET A 54 -4.48 -7.00 -5.11
N VAL A 55 -4.06 -6.04 -5.95
CA VAL A 55 -2.70 -5.96 -6.48
C VAL A 55 -1.69 -5.71 -5.36
N ALA A 56 -2.00 -4.80 -4.44
CA ALA A 56 -1.14 -4.48 -3.30
C ALA A 56 -0.91 -5.72 -2.41
N GLU A 57 -1.96 -6.50 -2.12
CA GLU A 57 -1.83 -7.77 -1.39
C GLU A 57 -0.90 -8.75 -2.11
N CYS A 58 -1.06 -8.91 -3.43
CA CYS A 58 -0.21 -9.79 -4.24
C CYS A 58 1.26 -9.33 -4.21
N LEU A 59 1.51 -8.04 -4.44
CA LEU A 59 2.86 -7.48 -4.43
C LEU A 59 3.51 -7.60 -3.05
N GLY A 60 2.75 -7.38 -1.97
CA GLY A 60 3.24 -7.54 -0.61
C GLY A 60 3.64 -8.98 -0.30
N ALA A 61 2.80 -9.94 -0.68
CA ALA A 61 3.09 -11.36 -0.51
C ALA A 61 4.32 -11.79 -1.33
N LEU A 62 4.40 -11.40 -2.61
CA LEU A 62 5.56 -11.69 -3.47
C LEU A 62 6.84 -11.08 -2.93
N THR A 63 6.79 -9.83 -2.44
CA THR A 63 7.95 -9.15 -1.85
C THR A 63 8.44 -9.87 -0.60
N SER A 64 7.54 -10.44 0.20
CA SER A 64 7.91 -11.23 1.38
C SER A 64 8.63 -12.54 1.03
N MET A 65 8.33 -13.14 -0.14
CA MET A 65 8.98 -14.37 -0.62
C MET A 65 10.26 -14.11 -1.39
N HIS A 66 10.32 -13.03 -2.18
CA HIS A 66 11.39 -12.76 -3.14
C HIS A 66 11.95 -11.32 -2.99
N PRO A 67 12.49 -10.96 -1.81
CA PRO A 67 12.83 -9.57 -1.50
C PRO A 67 13.92 -8.96 -2.38
N GLU A 68 14.93 -9.75 -2.77
CA GLU A 68 16.08 -9.27 -3.56
C GLU A 68 15.64 -8.64 -4.89
N GLN A 69 14.70 -9.30 -5.59
CA GLN A 69 14.17 -8.82 -6.86
C GLN A 69 13.07 -7.77 -6.68
N LEU A 70 12.17 -7.97 -5.72
CA LEU A 70 10.94 -7.19 -5.65
C LEU A 70 11.13 -5.83 -4.98
N VAL A 71 11.93 -5.75 -3.91
CA VAL A 71 12.12 -4.49 -3.17
C VAL A 71 12.71 -3.41 -4.07
N SER A 72 13.74 -3.74 -4.86
CA SER A 72 14.36 -2.80 -5.80
C SER A 72 13.37 -2.31 -6.85
N GLY A 73 12.50 -3.18 -7.35
CA GLY A 73 11.43 -2.82 -8.29
C GLY A 73 10.40 -1.87 -7.69
N LEU A 74 9.93 -2.12 -6.47
CA LEU A 74 8.95 -1.25 -5.79
C LEU A 74 9.55 0.13 -5.48
N VAL A 75 10.81 0.18 -5.04
CA VAL A 75 11.51 1.45 -4.77
C VAL A 75 11.68 2.25 -6.05
N LYS A 76 12.08 1.61 -7.14
CA LYS A 76 12.21 2.28 -8.44
C LYS A 76 10.87 2.86 -8.91
N LEU A 77 9.78 2.10 -8.80
CA LEU A 77 8.44 2.58 -9.15
C LEU A 77 8.00 3.78 -8.28
N MET A 78 8.44 3.85 -7.03
CA MET A 78 8.17 5.00 -6.16
C MET A 78 8.94 6.25 -6.61
N GLU A 79 10.14 6.08 -7.17
CA GLU A 79 11.02 7.17 -7.62
C GLU A 79 10.65 7.72 -9.01
N ASP A 80 10.12 6.87 -9.90
CA ASP A 80 9.79 7.22 -11.29
C ASP A 80 8.46 8.01 -11.40
N ASP A 81 8.37 9.17 -10.72
CA ASP A 81 7.23 10.12 -10.74
C ASP A 81 5.86 9.44 -10.56
N ALA A 82 5.75 8.63 -9.50
CA ALA A 82 4.53 7.89 -9.19
C ALA A 82 3.35 8.83 -8.96
N ASN A 83 2.29 8.66 -9.75
CA ASN A 83 1.01 9.30 -9.47
C ASN A 83 0.41 8.78 -8.15
N ASN A 84 -0.60 9.48 -7.65
CA ASN A 84 -1.22 9.20 -6.35
C ASN A 84 -1.74 7.76 -6.24
N LEU A 85 -2.28 7.19 -7.33
CA LEU A 85 -2.80 5.81 -7.35
C LEU A 85 -1.69 4.78 -7.23
N LEU A 86 -0.61 4.94 -7.99
CA LEU A 86 0.56 4.06 -7.92
C LEU A 86 1.18 4.14 -6.53
N ARG A 87 1.41 5.35 -6.02
CA ARG A 87 1.98 5.60 -4.69
C ARG A 87 1.18 4.91 -3.60
N TRP A 88 -0.15 5.08 -3.59
CA TRP A 88 -1.06 4.40 -2.67
C TRP A 88 -0.90 2.87 -2.73
N THR A 89 -0.86 2.31 -3.94
CA THR A 89 -0.72 0.85 -4.13
C THR A 89 0.61 0.34 -3.60
N LEU A 90 1.72 1.04 -3.87
CA LEU A 90 3.06 0.65 -3.41
C LEU A 90 3.18 0.70 -1.87
N ILE A 91 2.67 1.77 -1.23
CA ILE A 91 2.65 1.88 0.23
C ILE A 91 1.77 0.78 0.84
N THR A 92 0.60 0.54 0.26
CA THR A 92 -0.31 -0.53 0.72
C THR A 92 0.30 -1.92 0.52
N ALA A 93 1.05 -2.14 -0.57
CA ALA A 93 1.77 -3.38 -0.80
C ALA A 93 2.83 -3.62 0.28
N LEU A 94 3.55 -2.57 0.66
CA LEU A 94 4.51 -2.63 1.75
C LEU A 94 3.83 -2.93 3.10
N LYS A 95 2.66 -2.33 3.36
CA LYS A 95 1.83 -2.65 4.54
C LYS A 95 1.50 -4.14 4.58
N HIS A 96 1.05 -4.71 3.46
CA HIS A 96 0.79 -6.15 3.38
C HIS A 96 2.07 -6.97 3.56
N CYS A 97 3.20 -6.56 2.97
CA CYS A 97 4.49 -7.23 3.12
C CYS A 97 4.94 -7.33 4.60
N VAL A 98 4.86 -6.23 5.36
CA VAL A 98 5.31 -6.20 6.76
C VAL A 98 4.40 -7.00 7.70
N SER A 99 3.13 -7.18 7.33
CA SER A 99 2.18 -8.03 8.06
C SER A 99 2.41 -9.53 7.85
N HIS A 100 3.23 -9.94 6.87
CA HIS A 100 3.58 -11.36 6.72
C HIS A 100 4.61 -11.79 7.77
N GLN A 101 4.52 -13.05 8.23
CA GLN A 101 5.42 -13.60 9.25
C GLN A 101 6.90 -13.56 8.84
N ARG A 102 7.19 -13.58 7.54
CA ARG A 102 8.55 -13.61 6.97
C ARG A 102 8.93 -12.27 6.32
N ALA A 103 8.45 -11.16 6.88
CA ALA A 103 8.77 -9.83 6.37
C ALA A 103 10.30 -9.62 6.22
N PRO A 104 10.79 -9.15 5.06
CA PRO A 104 12.22 -9.07 4.75
C PRO A 104 12.84 -7.79 5.33
N VAL A 105 12.88 -7.67 6.65
CA VAL A 105 13.25 -6.44 7.39
C VAL A 105 14.57 -5.84 6.89
N SER A 106 15.61 -6.65 6.70
CA SER A 106 16.94 -6.17 6.25
C SER A 106 16.92 -5.52 4.87
N HIS A 107 16.03 -5.96 3.97
CA HIS A 107 15.89 -5.41 2.62
C HIS A 107 15.02 -4.15 2.62
N LEU A 108 14.03 -4.07 3.51
CA LEU A 108 13.10 -2.96 3.58
C LEU A 108 13.67 -1.75 4.31
N LEU A 109 14.41 -1.97 5.40
CA LEU A 109 14.89 -0.93 6.31
C LEU A 109 15.57 0.26 5.59
N PRO A 110 16.49 0.07 4.61
CA PRO A 110 17.16 1.18 3.92
C PRO A 110 16.23 2.06 3.08
N HIS A 111 14.99 1.62 2.85
CA HIS A 111 14.05 2.26 1.94
C HIS A 111 12.81 2.81 2.64
N MET A 112 12.59 2.48 3.92
CA MET A 112 11.39 2.86 4.65
C MET A 112 11.11 4.37 4.63
N GLU A 113 12.15 5.20 4.78
CA GLU A 113 12.01 6.66 4.74
C GLU A 113 11.34 7.14 3.45
N LYS A 114 11.69 6.56 2.30
CA LYS A 114 11.11 6.92 0.98
C LYS A 114 9.60 6.69 0.94
N PHE A 115 9.14 5.57 1.49
CA PHE A 115 7.70 5.27 1.55
C PHE A 115 6.95 6.18 2.51
N PHE A 116 7.62 6.66 3.58
CA PHE A 116 7.01 7.57 4.55
C PHE A 116 7.07 9.05 4.15
N GLN A 117 7.84 9.43 3.12
CA GLN A 117 7.84 10.80 2.60
C GLN A 117 6.44 11.24 2.13
N ALA A 118 5.59 10.31 1.71
CA ALA A 118 4.20 10.61 1.35
C ALA A 118 3.34 11.13 2.52
N LEU A 119 3.80 11.01 3.78
CA LEU A 119 3.17 11.70 4.92
C LEU A 119 3.23 13.24 4.81
N GLN A 120 4.22 13.78 4.08
CA GLN A 120 4.43 15.20 3.90
C GLN A 120 3.64 15.78 2.71
N ASP A 121 3.07 14.94 1.85
CA ASP A 121 2.28 15.35 0.69
C ASP A 121 0.88 15.78 1.14
N SER A 122 0.65 17.09 1.28
CA SER A 122 -0.64 17.62 1.73
C SER A 122 -1.79 17.40 0.75
N GLU A 123 -1.50 17.13 -0.52
CA GLU A 123 -2.52 16.99 -1.56
C GLU A 123 -3.05 15.55 -1.68
N ASP A 124 -2.25 14.56 -1.28
CA ASP A 124 -2.57 13.14 -1.40
C ASP A 124 -2.99 12.51 -0.05
N LEU A 125 -4.24 12.80 0.36
CA LEU A 125 -4.80 12.29 1.63
C LEU A 125 -4.84 10.75 1.67
N GLU A 126 -5.09 10.09 0.54
CA GLU A 126 -5.12 8.63 0.48
C GLU A 126 -3.74 8.02 0.68
N ALA A 127 -2.69 8.57 0.08
CA ALA A 127 -1.33 8.11 0.34
C ALA A 127 -0.89 8.38 1.79
N ARG A 128 -1.25 9.55 2.37
CA ARG A 128 -1.01 9.84 3.79
C ARG A 128 -1.66 8.80 4.70
N ARG A 129 -2.94 8.49 4.44
CA ARG A 129 -3.67 7.44 5.16
C ARG A 129 -2.99 6.09 5.02
N ALA A 130 -2.60 5.71 3.80
CA ALA A 130 -1.87 4.47 3.55
C ALA A 130 -0.54 4.41 4.32
N CYS A 131 0.20 5.51 4.42
CA CYS A 131 1.42 5.61 5.22
C CYS A 131 1.16 5.44 6.71
N LEU A 132 0.11 6.07 7.26
CA LEU A 132 -0.25 5.89 8.67
C LEU A 132 -0.62 4.43 8.95
N LEU A 133 -1.37 3.78 8.06
CA LEU A 133 -1.68 2.35 8.17
C LEU A 133 -0.44 1.46 8.06
N LEU A 134 0.53 1.83 7.20
CA LEU A 134 1.83 1.18 7.14
C LEU A 134 2.60 1.35 8.46
N ALA A 135 2.65 2.56 9.04
CA ALA A 135 3.28 2.79 10.35
C ALA A 135 2.65 1.93 11.44
N THR A 136 1.32 1.83 11.47
CA THR A 136 0.60 0.95 12.39
C THR A 136 0.99 -0.51 12.18
N ALA A 137 1.00 -0.99 10.93
CA ALA A 137 1.41 -2.36 10.62
C ALA A 137 2.86 -2.65 11.03
N CYS A 138 3.80 -1.73 10.77
CA CYS A 138 5.17 -1.83 11.26
C CYS A 138 5.21 -1.87 12.79
N ALA A 139 4.52 -0.97 13.49
CA ALA A 139 4.49 -0.95 14.95
C ALA A 139 3.96 -2.26 15.56
N HIS A 140 3.01 -2.92 14.90
CA HIS A 140 2.45 -4.19 15.38
C HIS A 140 3.32 -5.41 15.05
N HIS A 141 3.91 -5.46 13.86
CA HIS A 141 4.55 -6.68 13.35
C HIS A 141 6.07 -6.58 13.29
N GLN A 142 6.63 -5.42 12.95
CA GLN A 142 8.05 -5.19 12.70
C GLN A 142 8.49 -3.80 13.19
N PRO A 143 8.56 -3.54 14.51
CA PRO A 143 8.78 -2.19 15.04
C PRO A 143 10.09 -1.55 14.56
N SER A 144 11.12 -2.36 14.35
CA SER A 144 12.43 -1.91 13.86
C SER A 144 12.38 -1.18 12.52
N LEU A 145 11.35 -1.40 11.69
CA LEU A 145 11.17 -0.70 10.42
C LEU A 145 10.67 0.74 10.56
N VAL A 146 10.11 1.11 11.73
CA VAL A 146 9.50 2.43 11.94
C VAL A 146 10.04 3.18 13.14
N CYS A 147 10.73 2.52 14.08
CA CYS A 147 11.24 3.15 15.31
C CYS A 147 11.98 4.48 15.10
N ASP A 148 12.91 4.53 14.13
CA ASP A 148 13.71 5.73 13.88
C ASP A 148 12.94 6.82 13.12
N LEU A 149 11.86 6.43 12.43
CA LEU A 149 11.01 7.33 11.65
C LEU A 149 9.82 7.87 12.47
N LEU A 150 9.49 7.23 13.59
CA LEU A 150 8.37 7.64 14.44
C LEU A 150 8.54 9.07 14.97
N PRO A 151 9.61 9.43 15.70
CA PRO A 151 9.74 10.79 16.25
C PRO A 151 9.85 11.90 15.20
N PRO A 152 10.69 11.79 14.15
CA PRO A 152 10.89 12.92 13.24
C PRO A 152 9.79 13.08 12.19
N LEU A 153 9.06 12.01 11.85
CA LEU A 153 8.18 12.01 10.68
C LEU A 153 6.73 11.62 11.00
N VAL A 154 6.52 10.44 11.59
CA VAL A 154 5.16 9.91 11.79
C VAL A 154 4.39 10.68 12.87
N VAL A 155 5.03 10.95 14.01
CA VAL A 155 4.37 11.64 15.14
C VAL A 155 3.95 13.07 14.75
N PRO A 156 4.81 13.92 14.15
CA PRO A 156 4.39 15.23 13.68
C PRO A 156 3.24 15.17 12.65
N ALA A 157 3.30 14.21 11.71
CA ALA A 157 2.26 14.03 10.71
C ALA A 157 0.92 13.64 11.33
N LEU A 158 0.91 12.81 12.38
CA LEU A 158 -0.28 12.43 13.12
C LEU A 158 -0.87 13.60 13.92
N PHE A 159 -0.04 14.41 14.58
CA PHE A 159 -0.56 15.60 15.28
C PHE A 159 -1.13 16.63 14.30
N ALA A 160 -0.52 16.77 13.13
CA ALA A 160 -1.04 17.64 12.08
C ALA A 160 -2.41 17.20 11.56
N THR A 161 -2.83 15.94 11.71
CA THR A 161 -4.20 15.52 11.33
C THR A 161 -5.26 16.02 12.30
N ILE A 162 -4.92 16.28 13.56
CA ILE A 162 -5.85 16.81 14.56
C ILE A 162 -6.31 18.23 14.18
N ASP A 163 -5.41 19.01 13.58
CA ASP A 163 -5.69 20.39 13.14
C ASP A 163 -6.25 20.46 11.70
N LEU A 164 -6.50 19.31 11.04
CA LEU A 164 -7.12 19.30 9.71
C LEU A 164 -8.62 19.60 9.80
N HIS A 165 -9.02 20.74 9.24
CA HIS A 165 -10.43 21.12 9.11
C HIS A 165 -10.88 21.02 7.65
N LEU A 166 -11.11 19.80 7.17
CA LEU A 166 -11.60 19.53 5.81
C LEU A 166 -13.13 19.39 5.79
N GLU A 167 -13.80 20.37 6.37
CA GLU A 167 -15.25 20.37 6.53
C GLU A 167 -15.92 21.15 5.40
N ARG A 168 -16.91 20.55 4.75
CA ARG A 168 -17.79 21.22 3.78
C ARG A 168 -19.25 20.93 4.06
N VAL A 169 -20.13 21.82 3.62
CA VAL A 169 -21.57 21.64 3.75
C VAL A 169 -22.17 21.38 2.38
N VAL A 170 -22.78 20.21 2.22
CA VAL A 170 -23.55 19.84 1.03
C VAL A 170 -25.00 20.26 1.26
N ASP A 171 -25.49 21.15 0.41
CA ASP A 171 -26.88 21.61 0.43
C ASP A 171 -27.78 20.59 -0.28
N LEU A 172 -28.82 20.13 0.43
CA LEU A 172 -29.83 19.18 -0.06
C LEU A 172 -31.22 19.84 -0.04
N GLY A 173 -31.30 21.17 -0.18
CA GLY A 173 -32.52 21.98 -0.16
C GLY A 173 -32.90 22.39 1.28
N PRO A 174 -33.98 21.83 1.88
CA PRO A 174 -34.32 22.11 3.27
C PRO A 174 -33.33 21.48 4.27
N PHE A 175 -32.44 20.60 3.81
CA PHE A 175 -31.45 19.91 4.63
C PHE A 175 -30.02 20.35 4.27
N LYS A 176 -29.14 20.37 5.27
CA LYS A 176 -27.70 20.61 5.10
C LYS A 176 -26.95 19.42 5.69
N HIS A 177 -26.01 18.85 4.93
CA HIS A 177 -25.16 17.76 5.38
C HIS A 177 -23.72 18.26 5.49
N LYS A 178 -23.18 18.29 6.72
CA LYS A 178 -21.77 18.58 6.96
C LYS A 178 -20.94 17.32 6.68
N VAL A 179 -20.02 17.39 5.73
CA VAL A 179 -19.08 16.34 5.38
C VAL A 179 -17.71 16.77 5.86
N ASP A 180 -17.03 15.89 6.60
CA ASP A 180 -15.63 16.05 6.96
C ASP A 180 -14.81 15.07 6.13
N ASP A 181 -14.16 15.58 5.08
CA ASP A 181 -13.34 14.78 4.18
C ASP A 181 -12.01 14.36 4.84
N GLY A 182 -11.65 14.94 6.00
CA GLY A 182 -10.46 14.59 6.79
C GLY A 182 -10.69 13.47 7.80
N LEU A 183 -11.94 13.12 8.11
CA LEU A 183 -12.31 12.08 9.06
C LEU A 183 -11.65 10.70 8.84
N PRO A 184 -11.37 10.25 7.60
CA PRO A 184 -10.73 8.95 7.37
C PRO A 184 -9.24 8.85 7.75
N LEU A 185 -8.57 9.97 8.03
CA LEU A 185 -7.14 10.07 8.33
C LEU A 185 -6.79 9.81 9.81
#